data_AF-A0A4Y2FXV3-F1
#
_entry.id   AF-A0A4Y2FXV3-F1
#
_cell.length_a   1.000
_cell.length_b   1.000
_cell.length_c   1.000
_cell.angle_alpha   90.00
_cell.angle_beta   90.00
_cell.angle_gamma   90.00
#
_symmetry.space_group_name_H-M   'P 1'
#
loop_
_entity.id
_entity.type
_entity.pdbx_description
1 polymer ?
#
loop_
_entity_poly.entity_id
_entity_poly.type
_entity_poly.pdbx_seq_one_letter_code
_entity_poly.pdbx_strand_id
1 'polypeptide(L)'
;MNIEEYNLPWKPPEEPAPLNNIEVEPMLPIKEEDSYDHVVLNSVPHGMKNEASKALDFIKEHSNILKWNDKGEILIGNELISKTNIADLFNIIFTHNKKKD
;
A
#
# COMPACT_ATOMS: atom_id res chain seq x y z
N MET A 1 -47.65 41.28 20.60
CA MET A 1 -47.17 41.14 19.22
C MET A 1 -46.56 42.48 18.84
N ASN A 2 -45.23 42.59 18.88
CA ASN A 2 -44.47 43.79 18.50
C ASN A 2 -43.65 43.40 17.27
N ILE A 3 -43.87 44.10 16.16
CA ILE A 3 -43.38 43.78 14.82
C ILE A 3 -42.36 44.83 14.37
N GLU A 4 -41.21 44.91 15.04
CA GLU A 4 -40.16 45.88 14.67
C GLU A 4 -38.74 45.31 14.55
N GLU A 5 -38.56 43.99 14.68
CA GLU A 5 -37.20 43.40 14.67
C GLU A 5 -36.69 42.97 13.28
N TYR A 6 -37.51 43.07 12.22
CA TYR A 6 -37.21 42.48 10.91
C TYR A 6 -36.64 43.42 9.84
N ASN A 7 -36.25 44.66 10.20
CA ASN A 7 -35.72 45.64 9.23
C ASN A 7 -34.24 45.98 9.44
N LEU A 8 -33.41 45.01 9.83
CA LEU A 8 -31.96 45.19 9.75
C LEU A 8 -31.48 44.84 8.33
N PRO A 9 -30.75 45.74 7.64
CA PRO A 9 -30.21 45.44 6.31
C PRO A 9 -29.21 44.27 6.42
N TRP A 10 -29.40 43.26 5.58
CA TRP A 10 -28.50 42.11 5.48
C TRP A 10 -27.05 42.57 5.32
N LYS A 11 -26.18 42.12 6.23
CA LYS A 11 -24.72 42.23 6.09
C LYS A 11 -24.21 40.82 5.77
N PRO A 12 -23.49 40.60 4.65
CA PRO A 12 -22.90 39.29 4.40
C PRO A 12 -21.88 38.98 5.52
N PRO A 13 -21.76 37.71 5.94
CA PRO A 13 -20.69 37.28 6.84
C PRO A 13 -19.34 37.68 6.23
N GLU A 14 -18.45 38.28 7.03
CA GLU A 14 -17.08 38.57 6.59
C GLU A 14 -16.40 37.24 6.19
N GLU A 15 -16.15 37.10 4.89
CA GLU A 15 -15.39 36.00 4.32
C GLU A 15 -13.98 36.04 4.94
N PRO A 16 -13.47 34.95 5.53
CA PRO A 16 -12.12 34.95 6.05
C PRO A 16 -11.14 35.19 4.89
N ALA A 17 -10.26 36.17 5.06
CA ALA A 17 -9.21 36.51 4.10
C ALA A 17 -8.45 35.25 3.64
N PRO A 18 -8.00 35.18 2.38
CA PRO A 18 -7.34 33.99 1.87
C PRO A 18 -6.04 33.78 2.64
N LEU A 19 -6.03 32.74 3.47
CA LEU A 19 -4.87 32.25 4.20
C LEU A 19 -3.94 31.53 3.19
N ASN A 20 -3.33 32.32 2.31
CA ASN A 20 -2.31 31.87 1.37
C ASN A 20 -0.99 31.68 2.13
N ASN A 21 -0.89 30.58 2.87
CA ASN A 21 0.35 30.01 3.40
C ASN A 21 0.09 28.64 4.04
N ILE A 22 -0.66 27.77 3.35
CA ILE A 22 -0.45 26.34 3.54
C ILE A 22 0.84 26.02 2.77
N GLU A 23 1.95 26.08 3.49
CA GLU A 23 3.18 25.39 3.12
C GLU A 23 2.81 23.90 3.04
N VAL A 24 2.45 23.46 1.83
CA VAL A 24 2.28 22.04 1.53
C VAL A 24 3.69 21.47 1.64
N GLU A 25 4.04 20.94 2.81
CA GLU A 25 5.21 20.07 2.90
C GLU A 25 5.10 19.06 1.75
N PRO A 26 6.10 18.97 0.86
CA PRO A 26 6.06 17.97 -0.18
C PRO A 26 5.98 16.64 0.55
N MET A 27 4.86 15.94 0.38
CA MET A 27 4.69 14.58 0.85
C MET A 27 5.84 13.79 0.24
N LEU A 28 6.90 13.59 1.02
CA LEU A 28 8.07 12.85 0.58
C LEU A 28 7.54 11.52 0.07
N PRO A 29 8.00 11.01 -1.09
CA PRO A 29 7.64 9.66 -1.50
C PRO A 29 7.96 8.78 -0.30
N ILE A 30 6.95 8.12 0.26
CA ILE A 30 7.18 7.08 1.26
C ILE A 30 8.12 6.13 0.54
N LYS A 31 9.39 6.12 0.95
CA LYS A 31 10.34 5.17 0.41
C LYS A 31 9.82 3.83 0.89
N GLU A 32 9.18 3.09 -0.01
CA GLU A 32 8.67 1.72 0.16
C GLU A 32 9.83 0.72 0.38
N GLU A 33 10.92 1.15 1.02
CA GLU A 33 12.15 0.37 1.25
C GLU A 33 12.01 -0.64 2.40
N ASP A 34 10.96 -0.56 3.22
CA ASP A 34 10.68 -1.51 4.31
C ASP A 34 9.65 -2.60 3.94
N SER A 35 9.30 -2.73 2.66
CA SER A 35 8.49 -3.87 2.23
C SER A 35 9.36 -5.13 2.18
N TYR A 36 8.84 -6.24 2.70
CA TYR A 36 9.48 -7.57 2.69
C TYR A 36 9.82 -8.08 1.27
N ASP A 37 9.40 -7.34 0.25
CA ASP A 37 9.68 -7.53 -1.18
C ASP A 37 11.16 -7.79 -1.49
N HIS A 38 12.08 -7.05 -0.86
CA HIS A 38 13.50 -7.24 -1.13
C HIS A 38 13.97 -8.64 -0.72
N VAL A 39 13.41 -9.19 0.37
CA VAL A 39 13.67 -10.57 0.81
C VAL A 39 13.10 -11.55 -0.22
N VAL A 40 11.88 -11.31 -0.69
CA VAL A 40 11.22 -12.14 -1.71
C VAL A 40 12.04 -12.16 -3.01
N LEU A 41 12.43 -11.00 -3.53
CA LEU A 41 13.16 -10.90 -4.79
C LEU A 41 14.61 -11.41 -4.70
N ASN A 42 15.20 -11.43 -3.50
CA ASN A 42 16.51 -12.02 -3.29
C ASN A 42 16.47 -13.53 -3.04
N SER A 43 15.30 -14.09 -2.73
CA SER A 43 15.12 -15.54 -2.58
C SER A 43 15.08 -16.29 -3.92
N VAL A 44 14.82 -15.59 -5.03
CA VAL A 44 14.70 -16.19 -6.36
C VAL A 44 16.02 -16.16 -7.15
N PRO A 45 16.24 -17.10 -8.10
CA PRO A 45 17.40 -17.05 -8.99
C PRO A 45 17.49 -15.74 -9.78
N HIS A 46 18.71 -15.25 -10.03
CA HIS A 46 18.94 -13.96 -10.71
C HIS A 46 18.20 -13.83 -12.06
N GLY A 47 18.21 -14.90 -12.87
CA GLY A 47 17.53 -14.92 -14.17
C GLY A 47 16.00 -14.97 -14.12
N MET A 48 15.41 -15.03 -12.93
CA MET A 48 13.95 -15.06 -12.71
C MET A 48 13.44 -13.82 -11.97
N LYS A 49 14.32 -12.84 -11.67
CA LYS A 49 13.95 -11.66 -10.86
C LYS A 49 12.85 -10.82 -11.50
N ASN A 50 12.84 -10.71 -12.82
CA ASN A 50 11.83 -9.94 -13.55
C ASN A 50 10.44 -10.59 -13.45
N GLU A 51 10.38 -11.90 -13.65
CA GLU A 51 9.15 -12.69 -13.53
C GLU A 51 8.65 -12.72 -12.07
N ALA A 52 9.57 -12.85 -11.11
CA ALA A 52 9.26 -12.74 -9.69
C ALA A 52 8.71 -11.36 -9.34
N SER A 53 9.27 -10.27 -9.85
CA SER A 53 8.74 -8.93 -9.63
C SER A 53 7.30 -8.82 -10.11
N LYS A 54 7.00 -9.28 -11.33
CA LYS A 54 5.63 -9.27 -11.87
C LYS A 54 4.66 -10.11 -11.04
N ALA A 55 5.09 -11.28 -10.59
CA ALA A 55 4.27 -12.13 -9.73
C ALA A 55 4.00 -11.47 -8.37
N LEU A 56 5.01 -10.80 -7.80
CA LEU A 56 4.89 -10.08 -6.54
C LEU A 56 3.91 -8.91 -6.67
N ASP A 57 4.04 -8.11 -7.72
CA ASP A 57 3.15 -6.98 -8.02
C ASP A 57 1.70 -7.47 -8.20
N PHE A 58 1.51 -8.57 -8.94
CA PHE A 58 0.19 -9.19 -9.12
C PHE A 58 -0.45 -9.61 -7.79
N ILE A 59 0.31 -10.24 -6.90
CA ILE A 59 -0.23 -10.67 -5.60
C ILE A 59 -0.60 -9.45 -4.74
N LYS A 60 0.20 -8.38 -4.77
CA LYS A 60 -0.12 -7.14 -4.04
C LYS A 60 -1.39 -6.48 -4.54
N GLU A 61 -1.58 -6.44 -5.86
CA GLU A 61 -2.82 -5.94 -6.49
C GLU A 61 -4.05 -6.75 -6.03
N HIS A 62 -3.85 -8.04 -5.74
CA HIS A 62 -4.89 -8.97 -5.27
C HIS A 62 -4.71 -9.36 -3.79
N SER A 63 -4.26 -8.42 -2.97
CA SER A 63 -3.95 -8.63 -1.53
C SER A 63 -5.14 -9.06 -0.66
N ASN A 64 -6.36 -9.00 -1.20
CA ASN A 64 -7.56 -9.54 -0.58
C ASN A 64 -7.59 -11.08 -0.55
N ILE A 65 -6.82 -11.74 -1.42
CA ILE A 65 -6.72 -13.22 -1.48
C ILE A 65 -5.53 -13.71 -0.67
N LEU A 66 -4.35 -13.15 -0.96
CA LEU A 66 -3.09 -13.53 -0.33
C LEU A 66 -2.27 -12.27 -0.03
N LYS A 67 -1.82 -12.15 1.21
CA LYS A 67 -0.91 -11.10 1.67
C LYS A 67 0.07 -11.70 2.67
N TRP A 68 1.01 -10.91 3.17
CA TRP A 68 1.95 -11.34 4.22
C TRP A 68 2.13 -10.24 5.26
N ASN A 69 2.58 -10.62 6.44
CA ASN A 69 2.98 -9.68 7.48
C ASN A 69 4.42 -9.19 7.27
N ASP A 70 4.89 -8.33 8.17
CA ASP A 70 6.25 -7.79 8.24
C ASP A 70 7.35 -8.86 8.38
N LYS A 71 7.00 -10.07 8.82
CA LYS A 71 7.91 -11.24 8.93
C LYS A 71 7.90 -12.12 7.69
N GLY A 72 7.06 -11.82 6.72
CA GLY A 72 6.85 -12.64 5.52
C GLY A 72 5.93 -13.85 5.72
N GLU A 73 5.28 -14.01 6.88
CA GLU A 73 4.30 -15.08 7.10
C GLU A 73 3.04 -14.82 6.27
N ILE A 74 2.51 -15.86 5.64
CA ILE A 74 1.41 -15.74 4.68
C ILE A 74 0.06 -15.64 5.41
N LEU A 75 -0.78 -14.72 4.95
CA LEU A 75 -2.18 -14.60 5.30
C LEU A 75 -3.05 -14.90 4.09
N ILE A 76 -3.99 -15.83 4.23
CA ILE A 76 -5.02 -16.13 3.22
C ILE A 76 -6.34 -15.55 3.74
N GLY A 77 -6.87 -14.54 3.04
CA GLY A 77 -7.92 -13.69 3.59
C GLY A 77 -7.46 -13.00 4.89
N ASN A 78 -7.99 -13.47 6.02
CA ASN A 78 -7.64 -12.98 7.36
C ASN A 78 -7.02 -14.05 8.27
N GLU A 79 -6.75 -15.24 7.76
CA GLU A 79 -6.15 -16.33 8.52
C GLU A 79 -4.62 -16.35 8.33
N LEU A 80 -3.88 -16.31 9.44
CA LEU A 80 -2.43 -16.45 9.43
C LEU A 80 -2.05 -17.92 9.30
N ILE A 81 -1.31 -18.26 8.25
CA ILE A 81 -0.80 -19.61 8.07
C ILE A 81 0.59 -19.69 8.73
N SER A 82 0.63 -20.21 9.95
CA SER A 82 1.87 -20.29 10.74
C SER A 82 2.95 -21.12 10.03
N LYS A 83 4.22 -20.79 10.28
CA LYS A 83 5.38 -21.50 9.72
C LYS A 83 5.44 -21.48 8.19
N THR A 84 4.88 -20.45 7.56
CA THR A 84 5.04 -20.17 6.14
C THR A 84 5.89 -18.94 5.95
N ASN A 85 6.53 -18.82 4.78
CA ASN A 85 7.21 -17.60 4.38
C ASN A 85 7.01 -17.35 2.89
N ILE A 86 6.65 -16.12 2.52
CA ILE A 86 6.41 -15.74 1.14
C ILE A 86 7.68 -15.83 0.28
N ALA A 87 8.87 -15.57 0.85
CA ALA A 87 10.14 -15.75 0.15
C ALA A 87 10.42 -17.23 -0.14
N ASP A 88 10.13 -18.13 0.79
CA ASP A 88 10.25 -19.57 0.56
C ASP A 88 9.30 -20.04 -0.55
N LEU A 89 8.06 -19.53 -0.58
CA LEU A 89 7.10 -19.83 -1.64
C LEU A 89 7.64 -19.41 -3.02
N PHE A 90 8.17 -18.19 -3.12
CA PHE A 90 8.76 -17.69 -4.36
C PHE A 90 9.98 -18.51 -4.78
N ASN A 91 10.88 -18.80 -3.85
CA ASN A 91 12.04 -19.66 -4.13
C ASN A 91 11.60 -21.03 -4.65
N ILE A 92 10.62 -21.68 -4.02
CA ILE A 92 10.09 -22.98 -4.48
C ILE A 92 9.54 -22.87 -5.90
N ILE A 93 8.68 -21.88 -6.18
CA ILE A 93 8.06 -21.70 -7.50
C ILE A 93 9.12 -21.46 -8.57
N PHE A 94 10.05 -20.52 -8.36
CA PHE A 94 11.01 -20.12 -9.38
C PHE A 94 12.23 -21.03 -9.50
N THR A 95 12.48 -21.90 -8.52
CA THR A 95 13.54 -22.91 -8.56
C THR A 95 13.04 -24.26 -9.07
N HIS A 96 11.83 -24.69 -8.74
CA HIS A 96 11.29 -25.99 -9.18
C HIS A 96 10.91 -26.03 -10.67
N ASN A 97 10.72 -24.88 -11.33
CA ASN A 97 10.45 -24.81 -12.77
C ASN A 97 11.67 -25.14 -13.66
N LYS A 98 12.86 -25.38 -13.10
CA LYS A 98 14.06 -25.77 -13.87
C LYS A 98 14.14 -27.27 -14.23
N LYS A 99 13.21 -28.12 -13.79
CA LYS A 99 13.22 -29.56 -14.11
C LYS A 99 12.24 -29.89 -15.25
N LYS A 100 12.57 -29.51 -16.48
CA LYS A 100 12.06 -30.15 -17.70
C LYS A 100 13.18 -30.11 -18.74
N ASP A 101 14.06 -31.10 -18.65
CA ASP A 101 14.90 -31.53 -19.78
C ASP A 101 14.05 -32.40 -20.72
#